data_AF-A0A853LK55-F1
#
_entry.id   AF-A0A853LK55-F1
#
_cell.length_a   1.000
_cell.length_b   1.000
_cell.length_c   1.000
_cell.angle_alpha   90.00
_cell.angle_beta   90.00
_cell.angle_gamma   90.00
#
_symmetry.space_group_name_H-M   'P 1'
#
loop_
_entity.id
_entity.type
_entity.pdbx_description
1 polymer ?
#
loop_
_entity_poly.entity_id
_entity_poly.type
_entity_poly.pdbx_seq_one_letter_code
_entity_poly.pdbx_strand_id
1 'polypeptide(L)'
;MGFLKPELPQLDMAEWSKGTRSEKIRPMAKHWAEVGFGTPVVLHLFYVVKILLYILGAYLFALTTNGIDGFTGRSWWSEPIVFEKVVLYTMLFEVVGLGCGFGPLNNRFFPPMGSILYWLRFGTIRLPPWPDRVPMTRGTKRTPLDVGLYGLFLLVLLGALISDGTGPVPELGTRVGLLPEWEIVLILLLLAVLGLRDKVIFLAARGEVYASMAVTFLFGGVDMIVGSKVVFLVIWMGAATSKLNKHFPFVISTMMSNNPLVRPRWLKRRFFEKFPDDLRPGRLSRWLAHVSTAIEMLVPLPLFFCHSGWPITVAAIVMVCFHLGILVSIPMGVPLEWNVFMIYGVLALFVAHARLGLADLRHPVLVGVLFVVVAGIVVLGNLFPRKVSFLPGMRYYAGNWDTTLWCIKPSANDKITRGIVAIASMPQAQLERFYGSPEAAQIPIYMGYAFRGFNTHGRALFTLAHRAMAGQNEEDYILTDGERICSTAIGWNFGDGHMHNEQLIAALQERCRFEPGEVRVVLLDAQPIHRQTQSYRLVDAATGEFERGTVKVADMVTRQPWADDVPVEVLSE
;
A
#
# COMPACT_ATOMS: atom_id res chain seq x y z
N MET A 1 18.48 5.58 -18.77
CA MET A 1 17.02 5.57 -18.96
C MET A 1 16.68 6.38 -20.19
N GLY A 2 15.94 5.79 -21.14
CA GLY A 2 15.40 6.52 -22.29
C GLY A 2 14.23 7.42 -21.89
N PHE A 3 13.98 8.47 -22.67
CA PHE A 3 12.85 9.38 -22.42
C PHE A 3 11.50 8.71 -22.70
N LEU A 4 11.38 8.10 -23.89
CA LEU A 4 10.16 7.42 -24.36
C LEU A 4 10.24 5.89 -24.26
N LYS A 5 11.43 5.32 -24.47
CA LYS A 5 11.63 3.86 -24.52
C LYS A 5 12.12 3.33 -23.17
N PRO A 6 11.59 2.18 -22.71
CA PRO A 6 12.11 1.53 -21.52
C PRO A 6 13.55 1.05 -21.77
N GLU A 7 14.34 1.01 -20.69
CA GLU A 7 15.67 0.42 -20.73
C GLU A 7 15.56 -1.04 -20.29
N LEU A 8 15.56 -1.94 -21.28
CA LEU A 8 15.41 -3.37 -21.08
C LEU A 8 16.78 -4.09 -21.04
N PRO A 9 16.88 -5.24 -20.37
CA PRO A 9 18.07 -6.08 -20.43
C PRO A 9 18.32 -6.57 -21.85
N GLN A 10 19.59 -6.63 -22.25
CA GLN A 10 20.01 -7.22 -23.52
C GLN A 10 20.19 -8.72 -23.34
N LEU A 11 19.33 -9.52 -23.98
CA LEU A 11 19.32 -10.97 -23.88
C LEU A 11 19.21 -11.60 -25.27
N ASP A 12 19.83 -12.76 -25.46
CA ASP A 12 19.40 -13.71 -26.48
C ASP A 12 18.14 -14.41 -25.99
N MET A 13 16.99 -14.07 -26.58
CA MET A 13 15.69 -14.63 -26.18
C MET A 13 15.59 -16.14 -26.43
N ALA A 14 16.29 -16.65 -27.46
CA ALA A 14 16.26 -18.07 -27.82
C ALA A 14 17.06 -18.91 -26.82
N GLU A 15 18.14 -18.36 -26.28
CA GLU A 15 18.92 -19.00 -25.21
C GLU A 15 18.23 -18.81 -23.84
N TRP A 16 17.84 -17.58 -23.51
CA TRP A 16 17.27 -17.25 -22.20
C TRP A 16 15.96 -18.00 -21.91
N SER A 17 15.11 -18.21 -22.92
CA SER A 17 13.83 -18.93 -22.75
C SER A 17 13.99 -20.38 -22.28
N LYS A 18 15.13 -21.03 -22.60
CA LYS A 18 15.44 -22.42 -22.23
C LYS A 18 15.84 -22.58 -20.76
N GLY A 19 16.21 -21.50 -20.09
CA GLY A 19 16.64 -21.55 -18.70
C GLY A 19 15.50 -21.88 -17.74
N THR A 20 15.87 -22.40 -16.57
CA THR A 20 14.98 -22.52 -15.40
C THR A 20 14.46 -21.14 -14.97
N ARG A 21 13.42 -21.11 -14.12
CA ARG A 21 12.90 -19.85 -13.56
C ARG A 21 14.00 -19.05 -12.86
N SER A 22 14.85 -19.70 -12.05
CA SER A 22 15.99 -19.07 -11.37
C SER A 22 16.98 -18.46 -12.36
N GLU A 23 17.39 -19.21 -13.38
CA GLU A 23 18.33 -18.74 -14.42
C GLU A 23 17.77 -17.56 -15.21
N LYS A 24 16.45 -17.54 -15.45
CA LYS A 24 15.78 -16.43 -16.11
C LYS A 24 15.66 -15.17 -15.24
N ILE A 25 15.44 -15.32 -13.93
CA ILE A 25 15.38 -14.19 -12.97
C ILE A 25 16.77 -13.57 -12.77
N ARG A 26 17.85 -14.35 -12.78
CA ARG A 26 19.21 -13.88 -12.50
C ARG A 26 19.65 -12.66 -13.35
N PRO A 27 19.55 -12.66 -14.70
CA PRO A 27 19.90 -11.48 -15.48
C PRO A 27 18.94 -10.31 -15.26
N MET A 28 17.65 -10.57 -14.98
CA MET A 28 16.68 -9.52 -14.64
C MET A 28 17.05 -8.81 -13.34
N ALA A 29 17.45 -9.57 -12.32
CA ALA A 29 17.89 -9.03 -11.05
C ALA A 29 19.16 -8.18 -11.20
N LYS A 30 20.13 -8.64 -12.00
CA LYS A 30 21.33 -7.85 -12.31
C LYS A 30 20.99 -6.54 -13.03
N HIS A 31 20.08 -6.59 -14.00
CA HIS A 31 19.59 -5.39 -14.69
C HIS A 31 18.89 -4.42 -13.73
N TRP A 32 18.00 -4.93 -12.88
CA TRP A 32 17.30 -4.14 -11.86
C TRP A 32 18.26 -3.43 -10.91
N ALA A 33 19.33 -4.11 -10.48
CA ALA A 33 20.33 -3.52 -9.60
C ALA A 33 21.03 -2.28 -10.21
N GLU A 34 21.06 -2.16 -11.53
CA GLU A 34 21.65 -1.02 -12.23
C GLU A 34 20.62 0.00 -12.74
N VAL A 35 19.42 -0.42 -13.08
CA VAL A 35 18.47 0.39 -13.84
C VAL A 35 17.10 0.50 -13.16
N GLY A 36 16.80 -0.37 -12.19
CA GLY A 36 15.44 -0.54 -11.65
C GLY A 36 14.55 -1.28 -12.64
N PHE A 37 13.25 -0.98 -12.65
CA PHE A 37 12.32 -1.56 -13.62
C PHE A 37 12.66 -1.19 -15.08
N GLY A 38 13.46 -0.14 -15.31
CA GLY A 38 13.74 0.37 -16.65
C GLY A 38 12.65 1.30 -17.19
N THR A 39 11.77 1.80 -16.31
CA THR A 39 10.64 2.67 -16.65
C THR A 39 11.09 3.93 -17.42
N PRO A 40 10.45 4.28 -18.54
CA PRO A 40 10.67 5.53 -19.26
C PRO A 40 10.52 6.77 -18.37
N VAL A 41 11.30 7.81 -18.64
CA VAL A 41 11.22 9.08 -17.88
C VAL A 41 9.84 9.72 -18.00
N VAL A 42 9.18 9.63 -19.17
CA VAL A 42 7.83 10.19 -19.37
C VAL A 42 6.79 9.63 -18.40
N LEU A 43 6.91 8.36 -17.99
CA LEU A 43 6.00 7.78 -17.01
C LEU A 43 6.21 8.35 -15.61
N HIS A 44 7.42 8.78 -15.26
CA HIS A 44 7.65 9.49 -14.00
C HIS A 44 7.05 10.90 -14.03
N LEU A 45 7.12 11.60 -15.17
CA LEU A 45 6.50 12.92 -15.34
C LEU A 45 4.97 12.85 -15.21
N PHE A 46 4.34 11.78 -15.67
CA PHE A 46 2.92 11.53 -15.45
C PHE A 46 2.55 11.59 -13.95
N TYR A 47 3.37 10.99 -13.08
CA TYR A 47 3.15 11.05 -11.63
C TYR A 47 3.44 12.41 -11.01
N VAL A 48 4.38 13.18 -11.57
CA VAL A 48 4.57 14.59 -11.17
C VAL A 48 3.30 15.40 -11.47
N VAL A 49 2.74 15.27 -12.68
CA VAL A 49 1.48 15.93 -13.04
C VAL A 49 0.35 15.49 -12.12
N LYS A 50 0.26 14.18 -11.82
CA LYS A 50 -0.72 13.63 -10.87
C LYS A 50 -0.63 14.30 -9.48
N ILE A 51 0.57 14.46 -8.93
CA ILE A 51 0.78 15.17 -7.66
C ILE A 51 0.31 16.63 -7.75
N LEU A 52 0.66 17.34 -8.83
CA LEU A 52 0.24 18.72 -9.02
C LEU A 52 -1.28 18.84 -9.10
N LEU A 53 -1.96 17.90 -9.77
CA LEU A 53 -3.42 17.84 -9.83
C LEU A 53 -4.04 17.50 -8.47
N TYR A 54 -3.41 16.63 -7.67
CA TYR A 54 -3.84 16.36 -6.30
C TYR A 54 -3.76 17.61 -5.42
N ILE A 55 -2.63 18.34 -5.49
CA ILE A 55 -2.46 19.61 -4.77
C ILE A 55 -3.50 20.64 -5.24
N LEU A 56 -3.73 20.74 -6.55
CA LEU A 56 -4.75 21.62 -7.11
C LEU A 56 -6.15 21.24 -6.62
N GLY A 57 -6.50 19.95 -6.56
CA GLY A 57 -7.81 19.51 -6.05
C GLY A 57 -8.01 19.89 -4.58
N ALA A 58 -7.01 19.65 -3.73
CA ALA A 58 -7.03 20.07 -2.33
C ALA A 58 -7.24 21.60 -2.20
N TYR A 59 -6.53 22.36 -3.03
CA TYR A 59 -6.66 23.82 -3.09
C TYR A 59 -8.06 24.27 -3.52
N LEU A 60 -8.62 23.67 -4.57
CA LEU A 60 -9.96 24.00 -5.08
C LEU A 60 -11.05 23.70 -4.04
N PHE A 61 -10.93 22.61 -3.28
CA PHE A 61 -11.84 22.33 -2.18
C PHE A 61 -11.66 23.26 -0.98
N ALA A 62 -10.46 23.77 -0.72
CA ALA A 62 -10.29 24.81 0.31
C ALA A 62 -11.04 26.09 -0.08
N LEU A 63 -11.01 26.47 -1.37
CA LEU A 63 -11.68 27.67 -1.92
C LEU A 63 -13.21 27.60 -1.93
N THR A 64 -13.82 26.44 -1.68
CA THR A 64 -15.29 26.36 -1.53
C THR A 64 -15.78 26.91 -0.19
N THR A 65 -14.86 27.29 0.70
CA THR A 65 -15.16 27.79 2.05
C THR A 65 -15.23 29.31 2.06
N ASN A 66 -16.31 29.88 2.61
CA ASN A 66 -16.42 31.33 2.72
C ASN A 66 -15.39 31.88 3.71
N GLY A 67 -14.69 32.95 3.32
CA GLY A 67 -13.57 33.51 4.10
C GLY A 67 -12.20 32.92 3.77
N ILE A 68 -12.12 32.00 2.81
CA ILE A 68 -10.86 31.49 2.24
C ILE A 68 -10.67 32.06 0.83
N ASP A 69 -10.05 33.25 0.74
CA ASP A 69 -10.00 34.06 -0.48
C ASP A 69 -8.72 33.85 -1.35
N GLY A 70 -8.00 32.74 -1.19
CA GLY A 70 -6.94 32.30 -2.13
C GLY A 70 -5.54 32.94 -2.01
N PHE A 71 -4.83 33.00 -3.15
CA PHE A 71 -3.36 33.12 -3.34
C PHE A 71 -2.62 34.29 -2.64
N THR A 72 -3.29 35.30 -2.11
CA THR A 72 -2.66 36.49 -1.53
C THR A 72 -2.54 36.43 0.00
N GLY A 73 -3.31 35.57 0.67
CA GLY A 73 -3.26 35.39 2.12
C GLY A 73 -2.14 34.42 2.53
N ARG A 74 -1.36 34.76 3.56
CA ARG A 74 -0.29 33.88 4.06
C ARG A 74 -0.76 32.74 4.98
N SER A 75 -2.01 32.74 5.42
CA SER A 75 -2.52 31.88 6.52
C SER A 75 -3.67 30.94 6.16
N TRP A 76 -4.21 30.99 4.93
CA TRP A 76 -5.39 30.17 4.58
C TRP A 76 -5.14 28.66 4.74
N TRP A 77 -3.93 28.20 4.40
CA TRP A 77 -3.56 26.79 4.47
C TRP A 77 -3.50 26.25 5.91
N SER A 78 -3.37 27.14 6.89
CA SER A 78 -3.37 26.84 8.31
C SER A 78 -4.75 26.93 8.96
N GLU A 79 -5.81 27.29 8.23
CA GLU A 79 -7.16 27.24 8.78
C GLU A 79 -7.56 25.79 9.12
N PRO A 80 -8.10 25.52 10.32
CA PRO A 80 -8.48 24.17 10.74
C PRO A 80 -9.41 23.44 9.77
N ILE A 81 -10.39 24.13 9.19
CA ILE A 81 -11.31 23.54 8.19
C ILE A 81 -10.60 23.11 6.91
N VAL A 82 -9.48 23.76 6.53
CA VAL A 82 -8.67 23.32 5.38
C VAL A 82 -8.01 22.00 5.70
N PHE A 83 -7.53 21.80 6.92
CA PHE A 83 -7.01 20.51 7.34
C PHE A 83 -8.09 19.41 7.28
N GLU A 84 -9.30 19.69 7.77
CA GLU A 84 -10.43 18.76 7.68
C GLU A 84 -10.75 18.39 6.22
N LYS A 85 -10.88 19.39 5.35
CA LYS A 85 -11.13 19.18 3.92
C LYS A 85 -10.00 18.44 3.22
N VAL A 86 -8.73 18.70 3.55
CA VAL A 86 -7.60 17.95 2.97
C VAL A 86 -7.62 16.49 3.39
N VAL A 87 -7.97 16.18 4.64
CA VAL A 87 -8.14 14.79 5.11
C VAL A 87 -9.27 14.09 4.34
N LEU A 88 -10.45 14.70 4.27
CA LEU A 88 -11.60 14.12 3.55
C LEU A 88 -11.36 14.01 2.03
N TYR A 89 -10.67 14.99 1.45
CA TYR A 89 -10.30 15.00 0.03
C TYR A 89 -9.34 13.86 -0.26
N THR A 90 -8.36 13.63 0.61
CA THR A 90 -7.40 12.54 0.42
C THR A 90 -8.07 11.18 0.57
N MET A 91 -9.00 11.03 1.52
CA MET A 91 -9.86 9.84 1.63
C MET A 91 -10.67 9.60 0.35
N LEU A 92 -11.31 10.64 -0.19
CA LEU A 92 -12.06 10.57 -1.44
C LEU A 92 -11.14 10.17 -2.61
N PHE A 93 -9.99 10.82 -2.75
CA PHE A 93 -9.01 10.58 -3.81
C PHE A 93 -8.50 9.13 -3.81
N GLU A 94 -8.26 8.57 -2.64
CA GLU A 94 -7.82 7.19 -2.46
C GLU A 94 -8.95 6.19 -2.78
N VAL A 95 -10.13 6.39 -2.20
CA VAL A 95 -11.25 5.43 -2.36
C VAL A 95 -11.80 5.41 -3.79
N VAL A 96 -11.77 6.52 -4.54
CA VAL A 96 -12.15 6.49 -5.96
C VAL A 96 -11.10 5.78 -6.84
N GLY A 97 -9.90 5.55 -6.32
CA GLY A 97 -8.80 4.84 -6.99
C GLY A 97 -7.82 5.74 -7.73
N LEU A 98 -7.80 7.04 -7.42
CA LEU A 98 -6.80 7.97 -7.97
C LEU A 98 -5.51 7.96 -7.15
N GLY A 99 -5.54 7.58 -5.86
CA GLY A 99 -4.35 7.53 -5.01
C GLY A 99 -3.44 6.33 -5.29
N CYS A 100 -3.25 5.53 -4.25
CA CYS A 100 -2.46 4.32 -4.22
C CYS A 100 -3.02 3.27 -5.20
N GLY A 101 -2.14 2.61 -5.95
CA GLY A 101 -2.57 1.61 -6.95
C GLY A 101 -3.06 2.22 -8.28
N PHE A 102 -2.81 3.50 -8.55
CA PHE A 102 -3.11 4.15 -9.83
C PHE A 102 -1.95 4.07 -10.82
N GLY A 103 -2.26 3.80 -12.09
CA GLY A 103 -1.41 4.00 -13.25
C GLY A 103 -0.32 2.93 -13.52
N PRO A 104 0.52 3.16 -14.54
CA PRO A 104 1.44 2.16 -15.09
C PRO A 104 2.52 1.65 -14.12
N LEU A 105 2.97 2.45 -13.14
CA LEU A 105 3.94 1.98 -12.13
C LEU A 105 3.34 0.94 -11.17
N ASN A 106 2.01 0.83 -11.14
CA ASN A 106 1.29 -0.25 -10.47
C ASN A 106 0.91 -1.38 -11.43
N ASN A 107 1.51 -1.44 -12.64
CA ASN A 107 1.13 -2.27 -13.78
C ASN A 107 -0.39 -2.25 -14.06
N ARG A 108 -0.97 -1.04 -14.07
CA ARG A 108 -2.32 -0.79 -14.57
C ARG A 108 -2.21 0.13 -15.78
N PHE A 109 -2.45 -0.43 -16.95
CA PHE A 109 -2.26 0.28 -18.21
C PHE A 109 -3.59 0.78 -18.77
N PHE A 110 -4.61 -0.08 -18.84
CA PHE A 110 -5.91 0.30 -19.38
C PHE A 110 -7.05 -0.56 -18.79
N PRO A 111 -7.96 0.02 -17.98
CA PRO A 111 -7.88 1.36 -17.41
C PRO A 111 -6.73 1.50 -16.38
N PRO A 112 -6.22 2.72 -16.13
CA PRO A 112 -5.17 2.95 -15.12
C PRO A 112 -5.67 2.84 -13.67
N MET A 113 -6.96 2.62 -13.46
CA MET A 113 -7.61 2.54 -12.16
C MET A 113 -8.70 1.46 -12.16
N GLY A 114 -9.00 0.90 -10.99
CA GLY A 114 -10.15 0.03 -10.79
C GLY A 114 -11.15 0.69 -9.85
N SER A 115 -11.07 0.43 -8.55
CA SER A 115 -11.85 1.06 -7.46
C SER A 115 -13.27 1.48 -7.86
N ILE A 116 -13.57 2.76 -8.05
CA ILE A 116 -14.91 3.27 -8.42
C ILE A 116 -15.51 2.56 -9.64
N LEU A 117 -14.69 2.19 -10.63
CA LEU A 117 -15.14 1.48 -11.82
C LEU A 117 -15.66 0.08 -11.49
N TYR A 118 -15.15 -0.57 -10.43
CA TYR A 118 -15.59 -1.87 -9.94
C TYR A 118 -16.70 -1.74 -8.89
N TRP A 119 -16.58 -0.80 -7.97
CA TRP A 119 -17.41 -0.76 -6.75
C TRP A 119 -18.77 -0.09 -6.98
N LEU A 120 -18.93 0.61 -8.11
CA LEU A 120 -20.25 1.02 -8.61
C LEU A 120 -20.93 -0.04 -9.51
N ARG A 121 -20.34 -1.24 -9.66
CA ARG A 121 -20.89 -2.32 -10.48
C ARG A 121 -21.39 -3.48 -9.63
N PHE A 122 -22.62 -3.91 -9.92
CA PHE A 122 -23.22 -5.10 -9.32
C PHE A 122 -22.45 -6.36 -9.71
N GLY A 123 -22.46 -7.36 -8.82
CA GLY A 123 -21.91 -8.70 -9.08
C GLY A 123 -20.39 -8.83 -9.00
N THR A 124 -19.67 -7.70 -8.87
CA THR A 124 -18.22 -7.71 -8.59
C THR A 124 -17.91 -8.33 -7.21
N ILE A 125 -16.68 -8.77 -7.00
CA ILE A 125 -16.29 -9.48 -5.77
C ILE A 125 -16.11 -8.49 -4.62
N ARG A 126 -16.77 -8.75 -3.47
CA ARG A 126 -16.51 -8.10 -2.18
C ARG A 126 -15.92 -9.06 -1.17
N LEU A 127 -15.13 -8.53 -0.24
CA LEU A 127 -14.43 -9.31 0.78
C LEU A 127 -14.84 -8.81 2.19
N PRO A 128 -16.00 -9.20 2.73
CA PRO A 128 -16.39 -8.85 4.09
C PRO A 128 -15.35 -9.38 5.11
N PRO A 129 -14.97 -8.63 6.15
CA PRO A 129 -13.94 -9.07 7.09
C PRO A 129 -14.39 -10.26 7.96
N TRP A 130 -15.68 -10.34 8.30
CA TRP A 130 -16.23 -11.39 9.17
C TRP A 130 -17.62 -11.88 8.69
N PRO A 131 -17.71 -12.48 7.48
CA PRO A 131 -18.99 -12.85 6.85
C PRO A 131 -19.84 -13.79 7.71
N ASP A 132 -19.21 -14.66 8.49
CA ASP A 132 -19.91 -15.66 9.31
C ASP A 132 -20.34 -15.14 10.68
N ARG A 133 -19.87 -13.94 11.08
CA ARG A 133 -20.10 -13.36 12.41
C ARG A 133 -20.99 -12.12 12.37
N VAL A 134 -20.83 -11.26 11.35
CA VAL A 134 -21.58 -10.01 11.25
C VAL A 134 -22.83 -10.24 10.39
N PRO A 135 -24.05 -10.05 10.94
CA PRO A 135 -25.29 -10.23 10.18
C PRO A 135 -25.31 -9.39 8.90
N MET A 136 -26.03 -9.87 7.88
CA MET A 136 -26.22 -9.17 6.60
C MET A 136 -24.94 -8.96 5.75
N THR A 137 -23.78 -9.48 6.16
CA THR A 137 -22.51 -9.34 5.42
C THR A 137 -22.11 -10.59 4.62
N ARG A 138 -22.82 -11.72 4.77
CA ARG A 138 -22.54 -12.99 4.06
C ARG A 138 -22.52 -12.85 2.55
N GLY A 139 -21.75 -13.72 1.89
CA GLY A 139 -21.63 -13.79 0.44
C GLY A 139 -20.50 -12.95 -0.14
N THR A 140 -20.15 -13.24 -1.40
CA THR A 140 -18.96 -12.70 -2.06
C THR A 140 -19.28 -11.69 -3.16
N LYS A 141 -20.57 -11.44 -3.46
CA LYS A 141 -21.03 -10.56 -4.54
C LYS A 141 -21.46 -9.19 -3.99
N ARG A 142 -21.02 -8.11 -4.64
CA ARG A 142 -21.57 -6.76 -4.41
C ARG A 142 -23.02 -6.71 -4.89
N THR A 143 -23.91 -6.41 -3.96
CA THR A 143 -25.36 -6.24 -4.14
C THR A 143 -25.69 -4.78 -4.46
N PRO A 144 -26.94 -4.46 -4.86
CA PRO A 144 -27.37 -3.07 -5.02
C PRO A 144 -27.21 -2.22 -3.76
N LEU A 145 -27.39 -2.82 -2.57
CA LEU A 145 -27.14 -2.14 -1.30
C LEU A 145 -25.67 -1.74 -1.13
N ASP A 146 -24.73 -2.63 -1.47
CA ASP A 146 -23.29 -2.35 -1.37
C ASP A 146 -22.91 -1.18 -2.28
N VAL A 147 -23.40 -1.21 -3.52
CA VAL A 147 -23.16 -0.17 -4.52
C VAL A 147 -23.80 1.15 -4.10
N GLY A 148 -25.04 1.12 -3.59
CA GLY A 148 -25.75 2.30 -3.12
C GLY A 148 -25.08 2.95 -1.92
N LEU A 149 -24.62 2.15 -0.93
CA LEU A 149 -23.85 2.64 0.21
C LEU A 149 -22.53 3.28 -0.24
N TYR A 150 -21.83 2.66 -1.19
CA TYR A 150 -20.58 3.21 -1.72
C TYR A 150 -20.83 4.53 -2.47
N GLY A 151 -21.84 4.59 -3.34
CA GLY A 151 -22.24 5.82 -4.03
C GLY A 151 -22.63 6.93 -3.05
N LEU A 152 -23.43 6.61 -2.03
CA LEU A 152 -23.82 7.57 -0.99
C LEU A 152 -22.60 8.08 -0.21
N PHE A 153 -21.66 7.20 0.14
CA PHE A 153 -20.41 7.59 0.80
C PHE A 153 -19.60 8.59 -0.02
N LEU A 154 -19.47 8.38 -1.33
CA LEU A 154 -18.80 9.33 -2.23
C LEU A 154 -19.53 10.68 -2.29
N LEU A 155 -20.86 10.66 -2.36
CA LEU A 155 -21.68 11.87 -2.40
C LEU A 155 -21.58 12.67 -1.09
N VAL A 156 -21.59 12.01 0.06
CA VAL A 156 -21.45 12.66 1.37
C VAL A 156 -20.04 13.24 1.54
N LEU A 157 -18.99 12.52 1.14
CA LEU A 157 -17.62 13.07 1.12
C LEU A 157 -17.53 14.32 0.25
N LEU A 158 -18.10 14.29 -0.95
CA LEU A 158 -18.11 15.45 -1.84
C LEU A 158 -18.93 16.61 -1.25
N GLY A 159 -20.06 16.30 -0.61
CA GLY A 159 -20.88 17.27 0.12
C GLY A 159 -20.08 18.01 1.18
N ALA A 160 -19.42 17.27 2.08
CA ALA A 160 -18.60 17.86 3.13
C ALA A 160 -17.43 18.70 2.58
N LEU A 161 -16.85 18.32 1.44
CA LEU A 161 -15.79 19.09 0.78
C LEU A 161 -16.26 20.43 0.21
N ILE A 162 -17.55 20.56 -0.12
CA ILE A 162 -18.14 21.82 -0.60
C ILE A 162 -18.92 22.58 0.49
N SER A 163 -19.08 21.98 1.67
CA SER A 163 -19.73 22.61 2.81
C SER A 163 -18.90 23.75 3.38
N ASP A 164 -19.59 24.72 3.97
CA ASP A 164 -18.98 25.89 4.59
C ASP A 164 -18.74 25.69 6.09
N GLY A 165 -17.94 26.57 6.69
CA GLY A 165 -17.63 26.53 8.11
C GLY A 165 -18.81 26.89 9.01
N THR A 166 -18.83 26.32 10.21
CA THR A 166 -19.88 26.54 11.23
C THR A 166 -19.74 27.85 12.02
N GLY A 167 -18.74 28.69 11.69
CA GLY A 167 -18.50 29.99 12.31
C GLY A 167 -17.33 30.01 13.32
N PRO A 168 -17.06 31.17 13.95
CA PRO A 168 -15.83 31.38 14.71
C PRO A 168 -15.61 30.39 15.87
N VAL A 169 -14.38 29.89 16.00
CA VAL A 169 -13.91 29.07 17.12
C VAL A 169 -12.73 29.77 17.79
N PRO A 170 -12.94 30.56 18.86
CA PRO A 170 -11.92 31.43 19.44
C PRO A 170 -10.65 30.71 19.87
N GLU A 171 -10.77 29.49 20.39
CA GLU A 171 -9.62 28.69 20.85
C GLU A 171 -8.65 28.29 19.75
N LEU A 172 -9.15 28.18 18.52
CA LEU A 172 -8.35 27.88 17.34
C LEU A 172 -7.96 29.15 16.57
N GLY A 173 -8.43 30.32 17.01
CA GLY A 173 -8.17 31.59 16.32
C GLY A 173 -8.82 31.70 14.94
N THR A 174 -9.74 30.81 14.59
CA THR A 174 -10.43 30.82 13.29
C THR A 174 -11.74 31.61 13.35
N ARG A 175 -12.03 32.34 12.27
CA ARG A 175 -13.32 33.02 12.05
C ARG A 175 -14.24 32.23 11.13
N VAL A 176 -13.69 31.27 10.39
CA VAL A 176 -14.41 30.43 9.42
C VAL A 176 -15.07 29.26 10.15
N GLY A 177 -14.34 28.64 11.08
CA GLY A 177 -14.82 27.53 11.88
C GLY A 177 -14.35 26.17 11.41
N LEU A 178 -15.17 25.16 11.67
CA LEU A 178 -14.96 23.76 11.33
C LEU A 178 -16.13 23.25 10.48
N LEU A 179 -15.96 22.09 9.84
CA LEU A 179 -17.04 21.39 9.15
C LEU A 179 -18.19 21.02 10.13
N PRO A 180 -19.44 20.95 9.65
CA PRO A 180 -20.55 20.46 10.45
C PRO A 180 -20.32 19.02 10.95
N GLU A 181 -20.41 18.80 12.26
CA GLU A 181 -20.13 17.49 12.88
C GLU A 181 -20.99 16.36 12.33
N TRP A 182 -22.25 16.64 11.96
CA TRP A 182 -23.17 15.62 11.42
C TRP A 182 -22.67 15.03 10.10
N GLU A 183 -21.94 15.79 9.28
CA GLU A 183 -21.35 15.31 8.04
C GLU A 183 -20.24 14.30 8.35
N ILE A 184 -19.40 14.61 9.33
CA ILE A 184 -18.31 13.75 9.80
C ILE A 184 -18.87 12.45 10.38
N VAL A 185 -19.90 12.53 11.23
CA VAL A 185 -20.59 11.36 11.77
C VAL A 185 -21.14 10.49 10.64
N LEU A 186 -21.80 11.08 9.65
CA LEU A 186 -22.36 10.35 8.52
C LEU A 186 -21.27 9.66 7.67
N ILE A 187 -20.16 10.34 7.39
CA ILE A 187 -19.00 9.77 6.69
C ILE A 187 -18.46 8.55 7.44
N LEU A 188 -18.24 8.68 8.75
CA LEU A 188 -17.70 7.61 9.58
C LEU A 188 -18.66 6.41 9.68
N LEU A 189 -19.96 6.65 9.85
CA LEU A 189 -20.97 5.59 9.88
C LEU A 189 -21.06 4.84 8.54
N LEU A 190 -21.08 5.57 7.42
CA LEU A 190 -21.10 4.98 6.09
C LEU A 190 -19.85 4.15 5.83
N LEU A 191 -18.67 4.67 6.18
CA LEU A 191 -17.41 3.95 6.02
C LEU A 191 -17.35 2.70 6.91
N ALA A 192 -17.86 2.78 8.15
CA ALA A 192 -17.92 1.63 9.06
C ALA A 192 -18.83 0.53 8.50
N VAL A 193 -20.05 0.89 8.06
CA VAL A 193 -20.99 -0.06 7.45
C VAL A 193 -20.40 -0.65 6.16
N LEU A 194 -19.79 0.17 5.31
CA LEU A 194 -19.11 -0.30 4.09
C LEU A 194 -17.95 -1.24 4.42
N GLY A 195 -17.10 -0.90 5.39
CA GLY A 195 -15.97 -1.73 5.80
C GLY A 195 -16.38 -3.08 6.34
N LEU A 196 -17.50 -3.17 7.06
CA LEU A 196 -18.08 -4.44 7.52
C LEU A 196 -18.65 -5.28 6.36
N ARG A 197 -19.07 -4.65 5.26
CA ARG A 197 -19.63 -5.34 4.09
C ARG A 197 -18.57 -5.70 3.05
N ASP A 198 -17.53 -4.89 2.95
CA ASP A 198 -16.40 -5.04 2.04
C ASP A 198 -15.16 -4.33 2.62
N LYS A 199 -14.27 -5.10 3.24
CA LYS A 199 -13.05 -4.55 3.87
C LYS A 199 -12.15 -3.83 2.88
N VAL A 200 -12.24 -4.19 1.59
CA VAL A 200 -11.44 -3.57 0.51
C VAL A 200 -11.69 -2.06 0.46
N ILE A 201 -12.96 -1.63 0.57
CA ILE A 201 -13.32 -0.22 0.50
C ILE A 201 -12.76 0.54 1.72
N PHE A 202 -12.84 -0.06 2.91
CA PHE A 202 -12.28 0.53 4.13
C PHE A 202 -10.75 0.73 4.04
N LEU A 203 -10.04 -0.29 3.57
CA LEU A 203 -8.59 -0.24 3.39
C LEU A 203 -8.18 0.71 2.26
N ALA A 204 -8.96 0.76 1.17
CA ALA A 204 -8.72 1.69 0.08
C ALA A 204 -9.00 3.14 0.47
N ALA A 205 -9.99 3.40 1.32
CA ALA A 205 -10.22 4.69 1.93
C ALA A 205 -9.16 5.07 2.97
N ARG A 206 -8.17 4.19 3.23
CA ARG A 206 -7.13 4.36 4.25
C ARG A 206 -7.74 4.69 5.61
N GLY A 207 -8.74 3.91 6.01
CA GLY A 207 -9.51 4.14 7.25
C GLY A 207 -8.61 4.28 8.48
N GLU A 208 -7.47 3.58 8.52
CA GLU A 208 -6.48 3.69 9.59
C GLU A 208 -5.81 5.06 9.71
N VAL A 209 -5.80 5.85 8.62
CA VAL A 209 -5.24 7.20 8.58
C VAL A 209 -6.37 8.22 8.64
N TYR A 210 -7.20 8.29 7.59
CA TYR A 210 -8.11 9.41 7.40
C TYR A 210 -9.39 9.27 8.19
N ALA A 211 -9.88 8.04 8.45
CA ALA A 211 -11.03 7.88 9.34
C ALA A 211 -10.62 8.10 10.81
N SER A 212 -9.43 7.64 11.21
CA SER A 212 -8.87 8.01 12.52
C SER A 212 -8.76 9.52 12.71
N MET A 213 -8.37 10.28 11.68
CA MET A 213 -8.35 11.74 11.73
C MET A 213 -9.75 12.34 11.73
N ALA A 214 -10.68 11.84 10.90
CA ALA A 214 -12.06 12.30 10.90
C ALA A 214 -12.75 12.10 12.26
N VAL A 215 -12.41 11.04 13.01
CA VAL A 215 -12.86 10.88 14.40
C VAL A 215 -12.40 12.05 15.28
N THR A 216 -11.21 12.60 15.08
CA THR A 216 -10.73 13.76 15.86
C THR A 216 -11.54 15.02 15.59
N PHE A 217 -12.18 15.14 14.41
CA PHE A 217 -13.02 16.30 14.07
C PHE A 217 -14.28 16.35 14.95
N LEU A 218 -14.71 15.21 15.48
CA LEU A 218 -15.80 15.12 16.46
C LEU A 218 -15.42 15.63 17.86
N PHE A 219 -14.14 15.91 18.13
CA PHE A 219 -13.71 16.47 19.41
C PHE A 219 -13.85 18.00 19.46
N GLY A 220 -13.81 18.64 18.29
CA GLY A 220 -13.84 20.10 18.14
C GLY A 220 -12.62 20.80 18.77
N GLY A 221 -12.49 22.11 18.48
CA GLY A 221 -11.54 23.00 19.14
C GLY A 221 -10.09 22.48 19.20
N VAL A 222 -9.43 22.70 20.34
CA VAL A 222 -8.04 22.26 20.58
C VAL A 222 -7.89 20.74 20.53
N ASP A 223 -8.87 20.01 21.06
CA ASP A 223 -8.84 18.55 21.17
C ASP A 223 -8.74 17.88 19.80
N MET A 224 -9.37 18.45 18.77
CA MET A 224 -9.23 18.02 17.38
C MET A 224 -7.77 18.09 16.90
N ILE A 225 -7.11 19.23 17.10
CA ILE A 225 -5.74 19.45 16.62
C ILE A 225 -4.77 18.52 17.35
N VAL A 226 -4.86 18.44 18.67
CA VAL A 226 -3.99 17.59 19.48
C VAL A 226 -4.26 16.11 19.20
N GLY A 227 -5.52 15.70 19.06
CA GLY A 227 -5.91 14.36 18.63
C GLY A 227 -5.34 13.99 17.26
N SER A 228 -5.38 14.91 16.30
CA SER A 228 -4.75 14.74 14.98
C SER A 228 -3.22 14.59 15.09
N LYS A 229 -2.56 15.39 15.92
CA LYS A 229 -1.11 15.23 16.20
C LYS A 229 -0.80 13.85 16.79
N VAL A 230 -1.67 13.32 17.66
CA VAL A 230 -1.53 11.97 18.23
C VAL A 230 -1.63 10.91 17.14
N VAL A 231 -2.57 11.04 16.20
CA VAL A 231 -2.68 10.11 15.06
C VAL A 231 -1.40 10.10 14.23
N PHE A 232 -0.86 11.28 13.89
CA PHE A 232 0.43 11.39 13.18
C PHE A 232 1.60 10.74 13.94
N LEU A 233 1.68 10.99 15.25
CA LEU A 233 2.68 10.38 16.13
C LEU A 233 2.62 8.85 16.07
N VAL A 234 1.42 8.27 16.21
CA VAL A 234 1.22 6.82 16.16
C VAL A 234 1.54 6.25 14.79
N ILE A 235 1.20 6.96 13.70
CA ILE A 235 1.53 6.54 12.34
C ILE A 235 3.06 6.43 12.17
N TRP A 236 3.81 7.49 12.49
CA TRP A 236 5.26 7.49 12.30
C TRP A 236 5.96 6.49 13.21
N MET A 237 5.64 6.48 14.50
CA MET A 237 6.27 5.54 15.43
C MET A 237 5.88 4.09 15.14
N GLY A 238 4.64 3.84 14.73
CA GLY A 238 4.18 2.53 14.29
C GLY A 238 4.89 2.05 13.02
N ALA A 239 5.07 2.94 12.05
CA ALA A 239 5.79 2.68 10.82
C ALA A 239 7.28 2.45 11.03
N ALA A 240 7.90 3.16 11.96
CA ALA A 240 9.29 2.94 12.36
C ALA A 240 9.46 1.63 13.14
N THR A 241 8.57 1.33 14.08
CA THR A 241 8.58 0.08 14.85
C THR A 241 8.48 -1.14 13.92
N SER A 242 7.61 -1.05 12.92
CA SER A 242 7.45 -2.10 11.93
C SER A 242 8.72 -2.38 11.11
N LYS A 243 9.64 -1.40 10.98
CA LYS A 243 10.93 -1.52 10.27
C LYS A 243 12.03 -2.17 11.11
N LEU A 244 11.79 -2.46 12.39
CA LEU A 244 12.72 -3.17 13.28
C LEU A 244 12.77 -4.68 12.96
N ASN A 245 13.21 -5.01 11.74
CA ASN A 245 13.23 -6.37 11.22
C ASN A 245 14.40 -6.57 10.23
N LYS A 246 14.59 -7.80 9.74
CA LYS A 246 15.66 -8.13 8.77
C LYS A 246 15.26 -7.87 7.30
N HIS A 247 13.99 -7.58 7.04
CA HIS A 247 13.42 -7.36 5.73
C HIS A 247 13.65 -5.94 5.21
N PHE A 248 13.61 -4.92 6.08
CA PHE A 248 13.65 -3.51 5.67
C PHE A 248 14.88 -3.11 4.82
N PRO A 249 16.11 -3.59 5.10
CA PRO A 249 17.26 -3.31 4.23
C PRO A 249 17.07 -3.74 2.76
N PHE A 250 16.26 -4.78 2.50
CA PHE A 250 15.93 -5.22 1.13
C PHE A 250 14.97 -4.25 0.44
N VAL A 251 14.05 -3.63 1.18
CA VAL A 251 13.20 -2.57 0.63
C VAL A 251 14.06 -1.38 0.22
N ILE A 252 14.99 -0.95 1.07
CA ILE A 252 15.89 0.17 0.76
C ILE A 252 16.75 -0.12 -0.47
N SER A 253 17.39 -1.28 -0.57
CA SER A 253 18.23 -1.60 -1.74
C SER A 253 17.42 -1.58 -3.03
N THR A 254 16.20 -2.16 -3.01
CA THR A 254 15.30 -2.23 -4.16
C THR A 254 14.74 -0.86 -4.55
N MET A 255 14.33 -0.06 -3.56
CA MET A 255 13.79 1.28 -3.77
C MET A 255 14.87 2.20 -4.34
N MET A 256 16.07 2.17 -3.77
CA MET A 256 17.17 3.04 -4.19
C MET A 256 17.73 2.65 -5.56
N SER A 257 17.73 1.37 -5.92
CA SER A 257 18.09 0.95 -7.29
C SER A 257 17.01 1.32 -8.31
N ASN A 258 15.75 1.49 -7.90
CA ASN A 258 14.65 1.95 -8.76
C ASN A 258 14.49 3.49 -8.79
N ASN A 259 15.15 4.21 -7.90
CA ASN A 259 14.98 5.65 -7.75
C ASN A 259 15.37 6.40 -9.05
N PRO A 260 14.47 7.24 -9.62
CA PRO A 260 14.70 7.92 -10.89
C PRO A 260 15.74 9.06 -10.82
N LEU A 261 15.98 9.60 -9.63
CA LEU A 261 16.97 10.64 -9.38
C LEU A 261 18.38 10.06 -9.15
N VAL A 262 18.48 8.83 -8.64
CA VAL A 262 19.76 8.13 -8.48
C VAL A 262 20.18 7.51 -9.82
N ARG A 263 20.62 8.32 -10.78
CA ARG A 263 20.89 7.86 -12.15
C ARG A 263 22.18 7.05 -12.35
N PRO A 264 23.32 7.39 -11.72
CA PRO A 264 24.56 6.69 -12.02
C PRO A 264 24.52 5.22 -11.58
N ARG A 265 24.76 4.29 -12.53
CA ARG A 265 24.76 2.84 -12.26
C ARG A 265 25.74 2.45 -11.15
N TRP A 266 26.93 3.08 -11.12
CA TRP A 266 27.93 2.81 -10.06
C TRP A 266 27.41 3.12 -8.66
N LEU A 267 26.54 4.14 -8.52
CA LEU A 267 25.95 4.52 -7.23
C LEU A 267 24.86 3.53 -6.84
N LYS A 268 23.99 3.13 -7.79
CA LYS A 268 22.99 2.08 -7.56
C LYS A 268 23.63 0.75 -7.14
N ARG A 269 24.73 0.34 -7.78
CA ARG A 269 25.50 -0.86 -7.43
C ARG A 269 26.00 -0.86 -5.98
N ARG A 270 26.26 0.30 -5.36
CA ARG A 270 26.71 0.41 -3.95
C ARG A 270 25.63 0.05 -2.92
N PHE A 271 24.36 -0.03 -3.32
CA PHE A 271 23.28 -0.52 -2.46
C PHE A 271 23.28 -2.05 -2.30
N PHE A 272 24.15 -2.76 -3.01
CA PHE A 272 24.31 -4.21 -2.96
C PHE A 272 25.66 -4.60 -2.35
N GLU A 273 25.76 -5.80 -1.78
CA GLU A 273 26.96 -6.26 -1.07
C GLU A 273 28.16 -6.38 -2.02
N LYS A 274 27.99 -7.02 -3.18
CA LYS A 274 29.02 -7.14 -4.21
C LYS A 274 28.42 -7.38 -5.60
N PHE A 275 28.08 -6.32 -6.31
CA PHE A 275 27.59 -6.44 -7.70
C PHE A 275 28.69 -6.99 -8.64
N PRO A 276 28.38 -7.91 -9.59
CA PRO A 276 27.08 -8.52 -9.90
C PRO A 276 26.81 -9.86 -9.18
N ASP A 277 27.74 -10.31 -8.34
CA ASP A 277 27.74 -11.68 -7.80
C ASP A 277 26.83 -11.83 -6.56
N ASP A 278 26.74 -10.77 -5.76
CA ASP A 278 25.93 -10.70 -4.54
C ASP A 278 25.03 -9.47 -4.51
N LEU A 279 23.74 -9.70 -4.75
CA LEU A 279 22.70 -8.69 -4.76
C LEU A 279 21.93 -8.59 -3.43
N ARG A 280 22.48 -9.10 -2.33
CA ARG A 280 21.95 -8.84 -0.98
C ARG A 280 22.21 -7.38 -0.58
N PRO A 281 21.45 -6.81 0.38
CA PRO A 281 21.61 -5.42 0.80
C PRO A 281 23.01 -5.12 1.32
N GLY A 282 23.70 -4.20 0.63
CA GLY A 282 25.02 -3.73 1.01
C GLY A 282 25.03 -2.88 2.27
N ARG A 283 26.23 -2.44 2.69
CA ARG A 283 26.40 -1.58 3.87
C ARG A 283 25.61 -0.28 3.79
N LEU A 284 25.56 0.36 2.61
CA LEU A 284 24.83 1.61 2.40
C LEU A 284 23.32 1.43 2.62
N SER A 285 22.75 0.33 2.10
CA SER A 285 21.33 0.00 2.29
C SER A 285 20.98 -0.24 3.75
N ARG A 286 21.84 -0.97 4.46
CA ARG A 286 21.67 -1.23 5.90
C ARG A 286 21.76 0.05 6.72
N TRP A 287 22.76 0.89 6.46
CA TRP A 287 22.92 2.18 7.14
C TRP A 287 21.71 3.09 6.90
N LEU A 288 21.29 3.25 5.65
CA LEU A 288 20.15 4.09 5.31
C LEU A 288 18.85 3.55 5.91
N ALA A 289 18.65 2.23 5.93
CA ALA A 289 17.51 1.60 6.62
C ALA A 289 17.47 1.95 8.12
N HIS A 290 18.60 1.89 8.82
CA HIS A 290 18.66 2.24 10.24
C HIS A 290 18.45 3.73 10.48
N VAL A 291 19.07 4.60 9.67
CA VAL A 291 18.90 6.06 9.79
C VAL A 291 17.45 6.48 9.51
N SER A 292 16.84 5.96 8.46
CA SER A 292 15.43 6.23 8.14
C SER A 292 14.50 5.77 9.27
N THR A 293 14.77 4.58 9.84
CA THR A 293 14.00 4.08 10.99
C THR A 293 14.18 4.98 12.22
N ALA A 294 15.39 5.43 12.49
CA ALA A 294 15.67 6.33 13.62
C ALA A 294 15.01 7.70 13.45
N ILE A 295 15.03 8.28 12.25
CA ILE A 295 14.35 9.55 11.95
C ILE A 295 12.85 9.40 12.20
N GLU A 296 12.22 8.40 11.61
CA GLU A 296 10.78 8.18 11.69
C GLU A 296 10.31 7.81 13.12
N MET A 297 11.22 7.28 13.96
CA MET A 297 10.92 6.98 15.36
C MET A 297 11.14 8.17 16.30
N LEU A 298 12.22 8.95 16.10
CA LEU A 298 12.68 9.94 17.06
C LEU A 298 12.21 11.37 16.75
N VAL A 299 12.11 11.76 15.47
CA VAL A 299 11.69 13.11 15.05
C VAL A 299 10.24 13.45 15.41
N PRO A 300 9.30 12.50 15.44
CA PRO A 300 7.94 12.78 15.94
C PRO A 300 7.90 13.27 17.39
N LEU A 301 8.87 12.89 18.23
CA LEU A 301 8.88 13.27 19.65
C LEU A 301 9.08 14.79 19.86
N PRO A 302 10.12 15.45 19.33
CA PRO A 302 10.23 16.90 19.41
C PRO A 302 9.12 17.63 18.65
N LEU A 303 8.58 17.06 17.55
CA LEU A 303 7.39 17.63 16.91
C LEU A 303 6.19 17.67 17.85
N PHE A 304 5.97 16.59 18.62
CA PHE A 304 4.81 16.47 19.49
C PHE A 304 4.96 17.18 20.84
N PHE A 305 6.15 17.16 21.45
CA PHE A 305 6.37 17.65 22.82
C PHE A 305 6.98 19.05 22.90
N CYS A 306 7.58 19.59 21.83
CA CYS A 306 8.10 20.96 21.83
C CYS A 306 7.04 21.91 21.24
N HIS A 307 6.85 23.07 21.87
CA HIS A 307 5.77 24.01 21.50
C HIS A 307 6.30 25.33 20.90
N SER A 308 7.61 25.54 20.91
CA SER A 308 8.29 26.71 20.34
C SER A 308 9.80 26.47 20.19
N GLY A 309 10.48 27.40 19.52
CA GLY A 309 11.94 27.44 19.43
C GLY A 309 12.53 26.52 18.36
N TRP A 310 13.86 26.37 18.40
CA TRP A 310 14.60 25.63 17.39
C TRP A 310 14.33 24.11 17.33
N PRO A 311 13.99 23.38 18.43
CA PRO A 311 13.81 21.93 18.37
C PRO A 311 12.67 21.50 17.43
N ILE A 312 11.51 22.16 17.53
CA ILE A 312 10.37 21.88 16.66
C ILE A 312 10.65 22.29 15.20
N THR A 313 11.34 23.41 14.98
CA THR A 313 11.71 23.85 13.64
C THR A 313 12.65 22.85 12.95
N VAL A 314 13.68 22.38 13.65
CA VAL A 314 14.60 21.36 13.12
C VAL A 314 13.85 20.06 12.86
N ALA A 315 13.01 19.62 13.80
CA ALA A 315 12.22 18.40 13.63
C ALA A 315 11.28 18.48 12.41
N ALA A 316 10.61 19.63 12.21
CA ALA A 316 9.75 19.86 11.05
C ALA A 316 10.54 19.85 9.74
N ILE A 317 11.70 20.52 9.68
CA ILE A 317 12.57 20.51 8.49
C ILE A 317 13.01 19.07 8.17
N VAL A 318 13.49 18.33 9.17
CA VAL A 318 13.92 16.94 8.98
C VAL A 318 12.77 16.07 8.48
N MET A 319 11.57 16.20 9.06
CA MET A 319 10.41 15.40 8.67
C MET A 319 9.90 15.74 7.26
N VAL A 320 9.92 17.02 6.88
CA VAL A 320 9.62 17.45 5.51
C VAL A 320 10.65 16.89 4.53
N CYS A 321 11.94 17.01 4.83
CA CYS A 321 13.01 16.45 3.99
C CYS A 321 12.89 14.91 3.87
N PHE A 322 12.52 14.23 4.95
CA PHE A 322 12.31 12.78 4.97
C PHE A 322 11.19 12.37 4.00
N HIS A 323 10.01 13.00 4.09
CA HIS A 323 8.90 12.72 3.19
C HIS A 323 9.17 13.15 1.75
N LEU A 324 9.87 14.27 1.53
CA LEU A 324 10.33 14.67 0.20
C LEU A 324 11.28 13.63 -0.40
N GLY A 325 12.22 13.09 0.39
CA GLY A 325 13.14 12.04 -0.04
C GLY A 325 12.40 10.77 -0.49
N ILE A 326 11.35 10.37 0.22
CA ILE A 326 10.48 9.24 -0.18
C ILE A 326 9.71 9.59 -1.45
N LEU A 327 9.09 10.78 -1.51
CA LEU A 327 8.29 11.25 -2.64
C LEU A 327 9.08 11.21 -3.96
N VAL A 328 10.30 11.76 -3.95
CA VAL A 328 11.15 11.82 -5.16
C VAL A 328 11.78 10.48 -5.52
N SER A 329 11.76 9.51 -4.60
CA SER A 329 12.20 8.14 -4.88
C SER A 329 11.19 7.35 -5.73
N ILE A 330 9.95 7.85 -5.85
CA ILE A 330 8.83 7.22 -6.57
C ILE A 330 8.76 5.72 -6.27
N PRO A 331 8.51 5.33 -5.01
CA PRO A 331 8.51 3.93 -4.61
C PRO A 331 7.39 3.16 -5.32
N MET A 332 7.66 1.89 -5.61
CA MET A 332 6.67 0.95 -6.16
C MET A 332 5.48 0.84 -5.20
N GLY A 333 4.24 0.85 -5.71
CA GLY A 333 3.02 1.06 -4.92
C GLY A 333 2.48 2.50 -4.99
N VAL A 334 3.38 3.46 -5.27
CA VAL A 334 3.11 4.85 -5.65
C VAL A 334 2.23 5.66 -4.68
N PRO A 335 2.53 5.69 -3.36
CA PRO A 335 1.82 6.47 -2.34
C PRO A 335 2.30 7.92 -2.31
N LEU A 336 2.24 8.59 -3.46
CA LEU A 336 2.86 9.91 -3.62
C LEU A 336 2.05 10.96 -2.88
N GLU A 337 0.72 10.92 -3.05
CA GLU A 337 -0.23 11.83 -2.41
C GLU A 337 -0.18 11.72 -0.89
N TRP A 338 0.01 10.51 -0.36
CA TRP A 338 0.19 10.31 1.08
C TRP A 338 1.43 11.05 1.62
N ASN A 339 2.54 11.10 0.90
CA ASN A 339 3.72 11.86 1.35
C ASN A 339 3.50 13.38 1.26
N VAL A 340 2.75 13.85 0.25
CA VAL A 340 2.35 15.26 0.14
C VAL A 340 1.43 15.63 1.31
N PHE A 341 0.45 14.77 1.61
CA PHE A 341 -0.45 14.90 2.76
C PHE A 341 0.33 14.95 4.07
N MET A 342 1.32 14.06 4.26
CA MET A 342 2.14 14.05 5.48
C MET A 342 2.95 15.34 5.64
N ILE A 343 3.54 15.87 4.55
CA ILE A 343 4.23 17.17 4.56
C ILE A 343 3.26 18.29 4.95
N TYR A 344 2.06 18.34 4.33
CA TYR A 344 1.04 19.30 4.69
C TYR A 344 0.64 19.18 6.17
N GLY A 345 0.44 17.97 6.68
CA GLY A 345 0.14 17.71 8.09
C GLY A 345 1.23 18.18 9.05
N VAL A 346 2.51 17.98 8.71
CA VAL A 346 3.64 18.57 9.48
C VAL A 346 3.47 20.08 9.60
N LEU A 347 3.21 20.76 8.48
CA LEU A 347 3.08 22.21 8.45
C LEU A 347 1.81 22.68 9.16
N ALA A 348 0.65 22.09 8.85
CA ALA A 348 -0.65 22.51 9.38
C ALA A 348 -0.78 22.23 10.88
N LEU A 349 -0.39 21.04 11.35
CA LEU A 349 -0.58 20.66 12.75
C LEU A 349 0.61 21.08 13.62
N PHE A 350 1.83 20.77 13.19
CA PHE A 350 3.00 20.91 14.06
C PHE A 350 3.69 22.26 13.90
N VAL A 351 3.58 22.94 12.76
CA VAL A 351 4.16 24.29 12.59
C VAL A 351 3.14 25.38 12.89
N ALA A 352 2.00 25.40 12.19
CA ALA A 352 1.01 26.47 12.36
C ALA A 352 0.34 26.43 13.75
N HIS A 353 0.08 25.23 14.26
CA HIS A 353 -0.50 25.01 15.59
C HIS A 353 0.52 24.47 16.60
N ALA A 354 1.80 24.85 16.47
CA ALA A 354 2.89 24.43 17.36
C ALA A 354 2.57 24.59 18.86
N ARG A 355 1.83 25.64 19.23
CA ARG A 355 1.55 25.98 20.63
C ARG A 355 0.56 25.05 21.32
N LEU A 356 -0.31 24.36 20.57
CA LEU A 356 -1.35 23.48 21.12
C LEU A 356 -0.77 22.10 21.46
N GLY A 357 -0.88 21.69 22.72
CA GLY A 357 -0.38 20.42 23.23
C GLY A 357 -1.29 19.75 24.25
N LEU A 358 -0.76 18.73 24.93
CA LEU A 358 -1.53 17.93 25.90
C LEU A 358 -2.08 18.74 27.07
N ALA A 359 -1.41 19.84 27.45
CA ALA A 359 -1.83 20.71 28.54
C ALA A 359 -3.05 21.60 28.18
N ASP A 360 -3.33 21.76 26.89
CA ASP A 360 -4.43 22.59 26.39
C ASP A 360 -5.73 21.79 26.15
N LEU A 361 -5.69 20.47 26.40
CA LEU A 361 -6.83 19.59 26.20
C LEU A 361 -7.99 19.90 27.15
N ARG A 362 -9.20 19.98 26.58
CA ARG A 362 -10.45 20.09 27.34
C ARG A 362 -10.96 18.73 27.78
N HIS A 363 -10.85 17.73 26.91
CA HIS A 363 -11.28 16.36 27.16
C HIS A 363 -10.11 15.38 27.00
N PRO A 364 -9.13 15.39 27.94
CA PRO A 364 -7.94 14.56 27.82
C PRO A 364 -8.25 13.05 27.77
N VAL A 365 -9.35 12.62 28.38
CA VAL A 365 -9.81 11.22 28.34
C VAL A 365 -10.16 10.79 26.91
N LEU A 366 -10.82 11.64 26.11
CA LEU A 366 -11.20 11.30 24.74
C LEU A 366 -9.97 11.09 23.86
N VAL A 367 -8.99 11.99 23.94
CA VAL A 367 -7.72 11.88 23.22
C VAL A 367 -6.91 10.67 23.71
N GLY A 368 -6.92 10.39 25.01
CA GLY A 368 -6.30 9.19 25.59
C GLY A 368 -6.92 7.89 25.07
N VAL A 369 -8.25 7.80 24.99
CA VAL A 369 -8.95 6.65 24.41
C VAL A 369 -8.60 6.47 22.94
N LEU A 370 -8.60 7.55 22.15
CA LEU A 370 -8.17 7.51 20.76
C LEU A 370 -6.74 6.95 20.63
N PHE A 371 -5.80 7.46 21.43
CA PHE A 371 -4.42 6.96 21.44
C PHE A 371 -4.36 5.45 21.70
N VAL A 372 -5.03 4.98 22.75
CA VAL A 372 -5.05 3.56 23.12
C VAL A 372 -5.63 2.70 22.00
N VAL A 373 -6.71 3.14 21.35
CA VAL A 373 -7.33 2.41 20.24
C VAL A 373 -6.40 2.34 19.03
N VAL A 374 -5.89 3.48 18.55
CA VAL A 374 -5.06 3.51 17.33
C VAL A 374 -3.72 2.80 17.59
N ALA A 375 -3.04 3.10 18.69
CA ALA A 375 -1.79 2.42 19.05
C ALA A 375 -2.00 0.93 19.31
N GLY A 376 -3.11 0.56 19.95
CA GLY A 376 -3.50 -0.84 20.18
C GLY A 376 -3.66 -1.63 18.88
N ILE A 377 -4.30 -1.05 17.86
CA ILE A 377 -4.42 -1.66 16.52
C ILE A 377 -3.04 -1.89 15.90
N VAL A 378 -2.14 -0.91 15.98
CA VAL A 378 -0.75 -1.03 15.47
C VAL A 378 0.00 -2.16 16.18
N VAL A 379 -0.09 -2.22 17.51
CA VAL A 379 0.55 -3.26 18.33
C VAL A 379 -0.01 -4.64 17.95
N LEU A 380 -1.33 -4.78 17.92
CA LEU A 380 -1.99 -6.02 17.52
C LEU A 380 -1.61 -6.44 16.10
N GLY A 381 -1.45 -5.48 15.18
CA GLY A 381 -1.05 -5.77 13.80
C GLY A 381 0.40 -6.22 13.63
N ASN A 382 1.29 -5.85 14.56
CA ASN A 382 2.66 -6.36 14.60
C ASN A 382 2.77 -7.71 15.34
N LEU A 383 1.90 -7.96 16.32
CA LEU A 383 1.85 -9.23 17.06
C LEU A 383 1.11 -10.34 16.29
N PHE A 384 0.02 -10.00 15.60
CA PHE A 384 -0.86 -10.93 14.90
C PHE A 384 -1.08 -10.52 13.43
N PRO A 385 0.01 -10.46 12.64
CA PRO A 385 -0.04 -9.90 11.30
C PRO A 385 -0.96 -10.64 10.32
N ARG A 386 -1.27 -11.92 10.57
CA ARG A 386 -2.26 -12.71 9.79
C ARG A 386 -3.70 -12.23 9.97
N LYS A 387 -4.00 -11.55 11.08
CA LYS A 387 -5.37 -11.11 11.44
C LYS A 387 -5.63 -9.65 11.12
N VAL A 388 -4.58 -8.83 11.09
CA VAL A 388 -4.68 -7.39 10.91
C VAL A 388 -3.83 -7.02 9.70
N SER A 389 -4.47 -6.36 8.74
CA SER A 389 -3.82 -5.81 7.56
C SER A 389 -2.51 -5.08 7.91
N PHE A 390 -1.56 -5.11 6.98
CA PHE A 390 -0.34 -4.35 7.13
C PHE A 390 -0.61 -2.83 7.17
N LEU A 391 -1.74 -2.36 6.59
CA LEU A 391 -2.12 -0.95 6.61
C LEU A 391 -2.42 -0.49 8.06
N PRO A 392 -3.41 -1.04 8.81
CA PRO A 392 -3.63 -0.62 10.19
C PRO A 392 -2.48 -1.04 11.13
N GLY A 393 -1.73 -2.08 10.78
CA GLY A 393 -0.51 -2.46 11.50
C GLY A 393 0.67 -1.49 11.29
N MET A 394 0.52 -0.46 10.45
CA MET A 394 1.57 0.50 10.07
C MET A 394 2.82 -0.16 9.49
N ARG A 395 2.70 -1.35 8.88
CA ARG A 395 3.84 -2.09 8.31
C ARG A 395 4.24 -1.59 6.91
N TYR A 396 3.93 -0.33 6.60
CA TYR A 396 4.18 0.29 5.31
C TYR A 396 5.66 0.26 4.95
N TYR A 397 5.98 -0.28 3.78
CA TYR A 397 7.34 -0.35 3.25
C TYR A 397 8.34 -0.99 4.21
N ALA A 398 7.89 -1.76 5.20
CA ALA A 398 8.75 -2.38 6.20
C ALA A 398 9.43 -3.67 5.72
N GLY A 399 9.10 -4.14 4.50
CA GLY A 399 9.59 -5.42 3.99
C GLY A 399 8.76 -6.63 4.42
N ASN A 400 7.74 -6.42 5.26
CA ASN A 400 7.02 -7.47 5.98
C ASN A 400 5.49 -7.32 5.86
N TRP A 401 4.92 -7.93 4.83
CA TRP A 401 3.48 -8.02 4.57
C TRP A 401 3.08 -9.40 4.04
N ASP A 402 1.80 -9.76 4.14
CA ASP A 402 1.28 -11.03 3.65
C ASP A 402 1.39 -11.06 2.12
N THR A 403 1.89 -12.17 1.56
CA THR A 403 2.14 -12.30 0.13
C THR A 403 1.64 -13.64 -0.38
N THR A 404 1.21 -13.68 -1.63
CA THR A 404 0.79 -14.95 -2.26
C THR A 404 1.32 -15.05 -3.67
N LEU A 405 1.54 -16.28 -4.12
CA LEU A 405 1.93 -16.60 -5.50
C LEU A 405 0.95 -17.65 -6.04
N TRP A 406 0.36 -17.36 -7.18
CA TRP A 406 -0.68 -18.19 -7.79
C TRP A 406 -0.10 -18.91 -8.99
N CYS A 407 -0.11 -20.24 -8.97
CA CYS A 407 0.24 -21.11 -10.09
C CYS A 407 -1.06 -21.45 -10.82
N ILE A 408 -1.24 -20.90 -12.02
CA ILE A 408 -2.51 -20.94 -12.76
C ILE A 408 -2.30 -21.65 -14.09
N LYS A 409 -3.06 -22.71 -14.36
CA LYS A 409 -3.10 -23.33 -15.69
C LYS A 409 -3.87 -22.45 -16.69
N PRO A 410 -3.58 -22.50 -18.00
CA PRO A 410 -4.33 -21.76 -19.02
C PRO A 410 -5.86 -21.96 -18.94
N SER A 411 -6.32 -23.17 -18.63
CA SER A 411 -7.75 -23.48 -18.45
C SER A 411 -8.40 -22.68 -17.32
N ALA A 412 -7.70 -22.48 -16.20
CA ALA A 412 -8.17 -21.63 -15.10
C ALA A 412 -8.15 -20.14 -15.48
N ASN A 413 -7.15 -19.69 -16.23
CA ASN A 413 -7.10 -18.30 -16.70
C ASN A 413 -8.33 -17.96 -17.57
N ASP A 414 -8.77 -18.89 -18.42
CA ASP A 414 -10.00 -18.75 -19.21
C ASP A 414 -11.26 -18.74 -18.31
N LYS A 415 -11.32 -19.63 -17.31
CA LYS A 415 -12.42 -19.67 -16.33
C LYS A 415 -12.49 -18.37 -15.52
N ILE A 416 -11.36 -17.76 -15.14
CA ILE A 416 -11.33 -16.44 -14.48
C ILE A 416 -11.86 -15.38 -15.43
N THR A 417 -11.31 -15.30 -16.64
CA THR A 417 -11.68 -14.28 -17.64
C THR A 417 -13.18 -14.27 -17.95
N ARG A 418 -13.81 -15.46 -18.00
CA ARG A 418 -15.27 -15.58 -18.23
C ARG A 418 -16.12 -15.50 -16.97
N GLY A 419 -15.59 -15.94 -15.82
CA GLY A 419 -16.36 -16.19 -14.61
C GLY A 419 -16.51 -14.98 -13.68
N ILE A 420 -15.70 -13.93 -13.84
CA ILE A 420 -15.74 -12.75 -12.98
C ILE A 420 -16.15 -11.49 -13.74
N VAL A 421 -16.80 -10.58 -13.02
CA VAL A 421 -17.03 -9.21 -13.51
C VAL A 421 -15.76 -8.40 -13.23
N ALA A 422 -14.86 -8.34 -14.22
CA ALA A 422 -13.65 -7.54 -14.19
C ALA A 422 -13.60 -6.57 -15.37
N ILE A 423 -13.00 -5.40 -15.16
CA ILE A 423 -12.81 -4.39 -16.21
C ILE A 423 -11.40 -4.49 -16.79
N ALA A 424 -10.44 -4.83 -15.94
CA ALA A 424 -9.06 -5.05 -16.34
C ALA A 424 -8.92 -6.51 -16.77
N SER A 425 -8.22 -6.74 -17.87
CA SER A 425 -7.88 -8.10 -18.31
C SER A 425 -6.90 -8.76 -17.32
N MET A 426 -6.66 -10.06 -17.48
CA MET A 426 -5.61 -10.75 -16.72
C MET A 426 -4.23 -10.12 -16.99
N PRO A 427 -3.30 -10.16 -16.02
CA PRO A 427 -2.05 -9.38 -16.07
C PRO A 427 -1.21 -9.64 -17.32
N GLN A 428 -1.10 -10.89 -17.73
CA GLN A 428 -0.36 -11.27 -18.95
C GLN A 428 -0.99 -10.63 -20.19
N ALA A 429 -2.30 -10.74 -20.37
CA ALA A 429 -3.01 -10.16 -21.52
C ALA A 429 -2.87 -8.63 -21.58
N GLN A 430 -2.80 -7.95 -20.42
CA GLN A 430 -2.52 -6.51 -20.39
C GLN A 430 -1.11 -6.19 -20.89
N LEU A 431 -0.11 -6.97 -20.46
CA LEU A 431 1.28 -6.80 -20.89
C LEU A 431 1.45 -7.12 -22.37
N GLU A 432 0.87 -8.21 -22.86
CA GLU A 432 0.89 -8.58 -24.28
C GLU A 432 0.29 -7.48 -25.15
N ARG A 433 -0.85 -6.92 -24.74
CA ARG A 433 -1.48 -5.80 -25.44
C ARG A 433 -0.60 -4.54 -25.45
N PHE A 434 0.11 -4.27 -24.36
CA PHE A 434 0.93 -3.07 -24.22
C PHE A 434 2.29 -3.19 -24.92
N TYR A 435 2.93 -4.36 -24.83
CA TYR A 435 4.26 -4.63 -25.37
C TYR A 435 4.25 -5.27 -26.77
N GLY A 436 3.09 -5.67 -27.27
CA GLY A 436 2.85 -6.05 -28.67
C GLY A 436 3.01 -7.54 -29.00
N SER A 437 3.63 -8.35 -28.13
CA SER A 437 3.67 -9.81 -28.31
C SER A 437 3.86 -10.56 -26.97
N PRO A 438 3.53 -11.86 -26.92
CA PRO A 438 3.84 -12.75 -25.79
C PRO A 438 5.34 -12.78 -25.45
N GLU A 439 6.21 -12.83 -26.44
CA GLU A 439 7.67 -12.83 -26.26
C GLU A 439 8.14 -11.51 -25.65
N ALA A 440 7.62 -10.38 -26.12
CA ALA A 440 7.95 -9.06 -25.58
C ALA A 440 7.43 -8.88 -24.14
N ALA A 441 6.32 -9.53 -23.78
CA ALA A 441 5.76 -9.52 -22.43
C ALA A 441 6.54 -10.37 -21.41
N GLN A 442 7.36 -11.34 -21.86
CA GLN A 442 8.16 -12.17 -20.95
C GLN A 442 9.15 -11.36 -20.12
N ILE A 443 9.83 -10.38 -20.71
CA ILE A 443 10.80 -9.53 -20.01
C ILE A 443 10.16 -8.79 -18.83
N PRO A 444 9.08 -8.00 -19.00
CA PRO A 444 8.43 -7.31 -17.88
C PRO A 444 7.84 -8.27 -16.84
N ILE A 445 7.37 -9.47 -17.23
CA ILE A 445 6.92 -10.50 -16.28
C ILE A 445 8.09 -10.94 -15.38
N TYR A 446 9.22 -11.32 -15.96
CA TYR A 446 10.39 -11.76 -15.20
C TYR A 446 11.09 -10.62 -14.45
N MET A 447 10.97 -9.37 -14.91
CA MET A 447 11.35 -8.20 -14.12
C MET A 447 10.47 -8.06 -12.86
N GLY A 448 9.17 -8.37 -12.96
CA GLY A 448 8.28 -8.49 -11.81
C GLY A 448 8.71 -9.60 -10.83
N TYR A 449 9.14 -10.75 -11.33
CA TYR A 449 9.71 -11.81 -10.49
C TYR A 449 11.03 -11.40 -9.85
N ALA A 450 11.91 -10.67 -10.56
CA ALA A 450 13.12 -10.13 -9.98
C ALA A 450 12.80 -9.15 -8.85
N PHE A 451 11.84 -8.23 -9.04
CA PHE A 451 11.36 -7.34 -7.98
C PHE A 451 10.86 -8.12 -6.76
N ARG A 452 10.01 -9.13 -6.96
CA ARG A 452 9.54 -9.99 -5.87
C ARG A 452 10.71 -10.70 -5.20
N GLY A 453 11.64 -11.21 -6.01
CA GLY A 453 12.87 -11.86 -5.60
C GLY A 453 13.81 -10.96 -4.81
N PHE A 454 13.85 -9.65 -5.04
CA PHE A 454 14.63 -8.73 -4.18
C PHE A 454 14.06 -8.62 -2.77
N ASN A 455 12.75 -8.79 -2.60
CA ASN A 455 12.12 -8.87 -1.29
C ASN A 455 12.30 -10.27 -0.71
N THR A 456 12.56 -10.36 0.59
CA THR A 456 12.86 -11.63 1.27
C THR A 456 11.81 -12.72 1.00
N HIS A 457 10.53 -12.34 0.95
CA HIS A 457 9.41 -13.23 0.71
C HIS A 457 9.50 -13.92 -0.65
N GLY A 458 10.08 -13.28 -1.67
CA GLY A 458 10.22 -13.88 -2.99
C GLY A 458 11.00 -15.19 -2.97
N ARG A 459 12.02 -15.32 -2.11
CA ARG A 459 12.82 -16.55 -1.97
C ARG A 459 11.95 -17.70 -1.48
N ALA A 460 11.15 -17.44 -0.43
CA ALA A 460 10.21 -18.43 0.07
C ALA A 460 9.11 -18.74 -0.95
N LEU A 461 8.53 -17.73 -1.61
CA LEU A 461 7.47 -17.95 -2.60
C LEU A 461 7.92 -18.83 -3.77
N PHE A 462 9.10 -18.59 -4.35
CA PHE A 462 9.60 -19.41 -5.45
C PHE A 462 9.95 -20.83 -5.00
N THR A 463 10.54 -20.98 -3.81
CA THR A 463 10.77 -22.31 -3.22
C THR A 463 9.45 -23.07 -3.03
N LEU A 464 8.46 -22.42 -2.42
CA LEU A 464 7.16 -22.99 -2.12
C LEU A 464 6.34 -23.25 -3.39
N ALA A 465 6.61 -22.55 -4.50
CA ALA A 465 5.96 -22.81 -5.78
C ALA A 465 6.29 -24.22 -6.32
N HIS A 466 7.54 -24.68 -6.17
CA HIS A 466 7.93 -26.05 -6.50
C HIS A 466 7.12 -27.06 -5.70
N ARG A 467 6.91 -26.79 -4.40
CA ARG A 467 6.07 -27.64 -3.53
C ARG A 467 4.60 -27.58 -3.90
N ALA A 468 4.09 -26.39 -4.25
CA ALA A 468 2.70 -26.19 -4.62
C ALA A 468 2.30 -26.93 -5.90
N MET A 469 3.27 -27.15 -6.79
CA MET A 469 3.12 -27.87 -8.07
C MET A 469 3.70 -29.28 -8.01
N ALA A 470 4.07 -29.79 -6.83
CA ALA A 470 4.64 -31.13 -6.70
C ALA A 470 3.70 -32.20 -7.27
N GLY A 471 4.24 -33.11 -8.08
CA GLY A 471 3.45 -34.13 -8.80
C GLY A 471 2.72 -33.61 -10.05
N GLN A 472 2.99 -32.38 -10.49
CA GLN A 472 2.48 -31.79 -11.73
C GLN A 472 3.66 -31.31 -12.59
N ASN A 473 3.42 -31.07 -13.88
CA ASN A 473 4.41 -30.40 -14.73
C ASN A 473 4.39 -28.89 -14.44
N GLU A 474 5.50 -28.31 -13.96
CA GLU A 474 5.59 -26.87 -13.67
C GLU A 474 5.41 -26.01 -14.91
N GLU A 475 5.77 -26.53 -16.10
CA GLU A 475 5.63 -25.81 -17.37
C GLU A 475 4.17 -25.53 -17.75
N ASP A 476 3.22 -26.28 -17.17
CA ASP A 476 1.79 -26.09 -17.41
C ASP A 476 1.23 -24.85 -16.67
N TYR A 477 2.00 -24.24 -15.77
CA TYR A 477 1.53 -23.16 -14.90
C TYR A 477 2.19 -21.82 -15.22
N ILE A 478 1.34 -20.79 -15.22
CA ILE A 478 1.78 -19.40 -15.18
C ILE A 478 1.76 -18.94 -13.72
N LEU A 479 2.93 -18.55 -13.23
CA LEU A 479 3.05 -17.94 -11.91
C LEU A 479 2.54 -16.49 -11.97
N THR A 480 1.65 -16.11 -11.08
CA THR A 480 1.12 -14.76 -11.01
C THR A 480 1.14 -14.27 -9.57
N ASP A 481 1.75 -13.11 -9.34
CA ASP A 481 1.76 -12.47 -8.03
C ASP A 481 0.32 -12.18 -7.58
N GLY A 482 -0.02 -12.50 -6.33
CA GLY A 482 -1.37 -12.31 -5.80
C GLY A 482 -1.88 -10.88 -5.90
N GLU A 483 -0.99 -9.90 -5.83
CA GLU A 483 -1.30 -8.48 -6.00
C GLU A 483 -1.91 -8.17 -7.38
N ARG A 484 -1.51 -8.95 -8.39
CA ARG A 484 -2.00 -8.85 -9.77
C ARG A 484 -3.38 -9.49 -9.90
N ILE A 485 -3.57 -10.67 -9.30
CA ILE A 485 -4.87 -11.34 -9.22
C ILE A 485 -5.88 -10.44 -8.50
N CYS A 486 -5.47 -9.87 -7.36
CA CYS A 486 -6.24 -8.92 -6.58
C CYS A 486 -6.69 -7.71 -7.42
N SER A 487 -5.75 -7.09 -8.13
CA SER A 487 -6.05 -5.93 -8.97
C SER A 487 -7.11 -6.23 -10.03
N THR A 488 -7.05 -7.40 -10.67
CA THR A 488 -8.04 -7.84 -11.66
C THR A 488 -9.37 -8.24 -11.03
N ALA A 489 -9.34 -8.97 -9.91
CA ALA A 489 -10.53 -9.58 -9.34
C ALA A 489 -11.41 -8.60 -8.53
N ILE A 490 -10.79 -7.68 -7.78
CA ILE A 490 -11.51 -6.78 -6.87
C ILE A 490 -11.36 -5.29 -7.22
N GLY A 491 -10.51 -4.95 -8.19
CA GLY A 491 -10.32 -3.59 -8.70
C GLY A 491 -9.33 -2.72 -7.91
N TRP A 492 -8.75 -3.22 -6.81
CA TRP A 492 -7.81 -2.45 -5.99
C TRP A 492 -6.69 -3.35 -5.45
N ASN A 493 -5.49 -2.77 -5.33
CA ASN A 493 -4.33 -3.41 -4.72
C ASN A 493 -3.38 -2.35 -4.20
N PHE A 494 -2.83 -2.60 -3.02
CA PHE A 494 -1.72 -1.84 -2.46
C PHE A 494 -0.76 -2.76 -1.69
N GLY A 495 -0.55 -3.98 -2.20
CA GLY A 495 0.34 -4.95 -1.58
C GLY A 495 -0.20 -5.59 -0.31
N ASP A 496 -1.52 -5.59 -0.10
CA ASP A 496 -2.12 -6.21 1.08
C ASP A 496 -2.58 -7.64 0.80
N GLY A 497 -1.83 -8.61 1.31
CA GLY A 497 -2.14 -10.03 1.16
C GLY A 497 -3.45 -10.48 1.77
N HIS A 498 -4.08 -9.68 2.65
CA HIS A 498 -5.42 -9.98 3.16
C HIS A 498 -6.51 -9.90 2.09
N MET A 499 -6.21 -9.33 0.91
CA MET A 499 -7.16 -9.20 -0.19
C MET A 499 -7.05 -10.33 -1.23
N HIS A 500 -5.98 -11.11 -1.19
CA HIS A 500 -5.76 -12.23 -2.11
C HIS A 500 -5.41 -13.52 -1.36
N ASN A 501 -6.04 -13.70 -0.21
CA ASN A 501 -5.94 -14.88 0.65
C ASN A 501 -7.04 -15.91 0.33
N GLU A 502 -7.26 -16.86 1.24
CA GLU A 502 -8.25 -17.93 1.12
C GLU A 502 -9.67 -17.41 0.83
N GLN A 503 -10.01 -16.20 1.27
CA GLN A 503 -11.31 -15.59 0.97
C GLN A 503 -11.47 -15.28 -0.52
N LEU A 504 -10.43 -14.74 -1.17
CA LEU A 504 -10.48 -14.49 -2.61
C LEU A 504 -10.46 -15.81 -3.39
N ILE A 505 -9.67 -16.79 -2.92
CA ILE A 505 -9.62 -18.13 -3.52
C ILE A 505 -11.03 -18.75 -3.52
N ALA A 506 -11.73 -18.74 -2.38
CA ALA A 506 -13.09 -19.26 -2.28
C ALA A 506 -14.07 -18.50 -3.18
N ALA A 507 -13.96 -17.16 -3.25
CA ALA A 507 -14.81 -16.34 -4.11
C ALA A 507 -14.59 -16.64 -5.61
N LEU A 508 -13.34 -16.91 -6.02
CA LEU A 508 -13.03 -17.32 -7.38
C LEU A 508 -13.50 -18.74 -7.65
N GLN A 509 -13.32 -19.68 -6.71
CA GLN A 509 -13.81 -21.04 -6.86
C GLN A 509 -15.34 -21.11 -7.04
N GLU A 510 -16.10 -20.32 -6.25
CA GLU A 510 -17.57 -20.21 -6.37
C GLU A 510 -18.01 -19.85 -7.79
N ARG A 511 -17.23 -19.01 -8.49
CA ARG A 511 -17.56 -18.45 -9.80
C ARG A 511 -17.01 -19.28 -10.96
N CYS A 512 -15.77 -19.71 -10.81
CA CYS A 512 -14.99 -20.29 -11.89
C CYS A 512 -15.08 -21.82 -11.91
N ARG A 513 -15.41 -22.46 -10.78
CA ARG A 513 -15.48 -23.93 -10.64
C ARG A 513 -14.21 -24.60 -11.16
N PHE A 514 -13.07 -24.24 -10.55
CA PHE A 514 -11.80 -24.87 -10.88
C PHE A 514 -11.85 -26.36 -10.53
N GLU A 515 -11.11 -27.12 -11.32
CA GLU A 515 -10.84 -28.53 -11.11
C GLU A 515 -9.55 -28.69 -10.29
N PRO A 516 -9.35 -29.84 -9.61
CA PRO A 516 -8.14 -30.11 -8.85
C PRO A 516 -6.87 -29.90 -9.69
N GLY A 517 -5.94 -29.10 -9.17
CA GLY A 517 -4.68 -28.76 -9.82
C GLY A 517 -4.75 -27.62 -10.82
N GLU A 518 -5.90 -27.03 -11.14
CA GLU A 518 -5.91 -25.91 -12.09
C GLU A 518 -5.37 -24.60 -11.48
N VAL A 519 -5.58 -24.38 -10.18
CA VAL A 519 -5.10 -23.22 -9.44
C VAL A 519 -4.50 -23.67 -8.11
N ARG A 520 -3.17 -23.58 -8.01
CA ARG A 520 -2.41 -23.84 -6.78
C ARG A 520 -1.87 -22.51 -6.25
N VAL A 521 -2.04 -22.24 -4.96
CA VAL A 521 -1.69 -20.95 -4.36
C VAL A 521 -0.76 -21.16 -3.18
N VAL A 522 0.37 -20.47 -3.21
CA VAL A 522 1.26 -20.29 -2.06
C VAL A 522 0.76 -19.09 -1.27
N LEU A 523 0.44 -19.28 0.01
CA LEU A 523 0.10 -18.21 0.94
C LEU A 523 1.21 -18.08 1.99
N LEU A 524 1.91 -16.95 2.02
CA LEU A 524 2.95 -16.66 3.01
C LEU A 524 2.52 -15.50 3.91
N ASP A 525 2.30 -15.79 5.19
CA ASP A 525 1.96 -14.77 6.18
C ASP A 525 3.17 -13.87 6.46
N ALA A 526 2.91 -12.62 6.81
CA ALA A 526 3.91 -11.73 7.35
C ALA A 526 4.51 -12.24 8.68
N GLN A 527 5.76 -11.90 8.93
CA GLN A 527 6.51 -12.22 10.15
C GLN A 527 5.89 -11.49 11.36
N PRO A 528 5.42 -12.19 12.41
CA PRO A 528 5.12 -11.55 13.69
C PRO A 528 6.39 -10.99 14.32
N ILE A 529 6.34 -9.78 14.88
CA ILE A 529 7.55 -9.08 15.37
C ILE A 529 8.35 -9.88 16.42
N HIS A 530 7.68 -10.76 17.16
CA HIS A 530 8.25 -11.58 18.23
C HIS A 530 8.69 -12.99 17.78
N ARG A 531 8.59 -13.32 16.48
CA ARG A 531 8.94 -14.64 15.92
C ARG A 531 10.01 -14.49 14.84
N GLN A 532 10.87 -15.50 14.68
CA GLN A 532 11.92 -15.52 13.64
C GLN A 532 11.53 -16.36 12.41
N THR A 533 10.24 -16.65 12.26
CA THR A 533 9.67 -17.48 11.19
C THR A 533 8.46 -16.79 10.55
N GLN A 534 8.18 -17.16 9.30
CA GLN A 534 6.91 -16.88 8.62
C GLN A 534 6.14 -18.19 8.44
N SER A 535 4.83 -18.14 8.61
CA SER A 535 3.95 -19.29 8.36
C SER A 535 3.54 -19.31 6.89
N TYR A 536 3.43 -20.50 6.30
CA TYR A 536 2.88 -20.66 4.96
C TYR A 536 1.76 -21.70 4.92
N ARG A 537 0.93 -21.61 3.88
CA ARG A 537 -0.03 -22.64 3.47
C ARG A 537 0.05 -22.81 1.97
N LEU A 538 -0.16 -24.04 1.50
CA LEU A 538 -0.37 -24.36 0.10
C LEU A 538 -1.83 -24.78 -0.07
N VAL A 539 -2.51 -24.13 -1.00
CA VAL A 539 -3.95 -24.31 -1.23
C VAL A 539 -4.19 -24.66 -2.69
N ASP A 540 -5.00 -25.67 -2.92
CA ASP A 540 -5.66 -25.90 -4.21
C ASP A 540 -7.02 -25.19 -4.17
N ALA A 541 -7.33 -24.37 -5.17
CA ALA A 541 -8.59 -23.63 -5.16
C ALA A 541 -9.83 -24.52 -5.17
N ALA A 542 -9.74 -25.74 -5.71
CA ALA A 542 -10.82 -26.70 -5.79
C ALA A 542 -10.91 -27.59 -4.54
N THR A 543 -9.78 -28.04 -4.01
CA THR A 543 -9.76 -29.04 -2.91
C THR A 543 -9.38 -28.49 -1.54
N GLY A 544 -8.94 -27.23 -1.44
CA GLY A 544 -8.56 -26.58 -0.19
C GLY A 544 -7.08 -26.69 0.18
N GLU A 545 -6.77 -26.44 1.45
CA GLU A 545 -5.40 -26.52 1.99
C GLU A 545 -4.90 -27.96 1.97
N PHE A 546 -3.66 -28.18 1.50
CA PHE A 546 -3.04 -29.51 1.45
C PHE A 546 -1.64 -29.56 2.08
N GLU A 547 -1.06 -28.42 2.43
CA GLU A 547 0.20 -28.36 3.19
C GLU A 547 0.26 -27.07 4.01
N ARG A 548 0.82 -27.15 5.21
CA ARG A 548 1.12 -26.02 6.09
C ARG A 548 2.49 -26.18 6.70
N GLY A 549 3.18 -25.06 6.91
CA GLY A 549 4.47 -25.09 7.58
C GLY A 549 5.03 -23.72 7.91
N THR A 550 6.34 -23.67 8.15
CA THR A 550 7.07 -22.43 8.41
C THR A 550 8.38 -22.35 7.63
N VAL A 551 8.84 -21.11 7.43
CA VAL A 551 10.18 -20.79 6.88
C VAL A 551 10.89 -19.84 7.84
N LYS A 552 12.20 -20.00 8.02
CA LYS A 552 13.00 -19.14 8.89
C LYS A 552 13.44 -17.88 8.15
N VAL A 553 13.27 -16.72 8.78
CA VAL A 553 13.68 -15.44 8.19
C VAL A 553 15.19 -15.38 7.96
N ALA A 554 15.98 -16.01 8.83
CA ALA A 554 17.44 -16.11 8.68
C ALA A 554 17.86 -16.81 7.37
N ASP A 555 17.08 -17.77 6.90
CA ASP A 555 17.38 -18.50 5.67
C ASP A 555 16.99 -17.71 4.43
N MET A 556 15.92 -16.91 4.50
CA MET A 556 15.51 -16.06 3.37
C MET A 556 16.51 -14.91 3.11
N VAL A 557 17.03 -14.28 4.17
CA VAL A 557 17.86 -13.06 4.05
C VAL A 557 19.30 -13.32 3.60
N THR A 558 19.77 -14.57 3.64
CA THR A 558 21.14 -14.92 3.25
C THR A 558 21.26 -15.32 1.78
N ARG A 559 20.16 -15.31 1.03
CA ARG A 559 20.05 -15.84 -0.34
C ARG A 559 19.95 -14.77 -1.42
N GLN A 560 20.34 -15.14 -2.64
CA GLN A 560 20.22 -14.29 -3.83
C GLN A 560 18.75 -14.08 -4.25
N PRO A 561 18.43 -13.01 -5.00
CA PRO A 561 17.07 -12.75 -5.48
C PRO A 561 16.45 -13.85 -6.35
N TRP A 562 17.28 -14.67 -7.00
CA TRP A 562 16.85 -15.78 -7.85
C TRP A 562 16.86 -17.14 -7.14
N ALA A 563 17.20 -17.20 -5.86
CA ALA A 563 17.21 -18.46 -5.12
C ALA A 563 15.79 -18.97 -4.84
N ASP A 564 15.58 -20.27 -5.02
CA ASP A 564 14.33 -21.00 -4.86
C ASP A 564 14.51 -22.32 -4.06
N ASP A 565 15.47 -22.31 -3.12
CA ASP A 565 15.91 -23.46 -2.32
C ASP A 565 15.87 -23.19 -0.80
N VAL A 566 14.94 -22.36 -0.33
CA VAL A 566 14.81 -22.03 1.09
C VAL A 566 14.40 -23.29 1.89
N PRO A 567 15.07 -23.64 3.01
CA PRO A 567 14.64 -24.72 3.87
C PRO A 567 13.21 -24.48 4.38
N VAL A 568 12.38 -25.51 4.27
CA VAL A 568 10.97 -25.49 4.66
C VAL A 568 10.73 -26.50 5.77
N GLU A 569 10.07 -26.08 6.84
CA GLU A 569 9.64 -26.94 7.93
C GLU A 569 8.13 -27.21 7.79
N VAL A 570 7.76 -28.41 7.36
CA VAL A 570 6.36 -28.84 7.25
C VAL A 570 5.85 -29.15 8.65
N LEU A 571 4.72 -28.57 9.02
CA LEU A 571 4.04 -28.92 10.26
C LEU A 571 3.15 -30.14 9.96
N SER A 572 3.45 -31.27 10.57
CA SER A 572 2.55 -32.43 10.54
C SER A 572 1.26 -32.08 11.27
N GLU A 573 0.12 -32.49 10.71
CA GLU A 573 -1.18 -32.44 11.39
C GLU A 573 -1.19 -33.26 12.69
#